data_AF-A0A9E2F8N3-F1
#
_entry.id   AF-A0A9E2F8N3-F1
#
_cell.length_a   1.000
_cell.length_b   1.000
_cell.length_c   1.000
_cell.angle_alpha   90.00
_cell.angle_beta   90.00
_cell.angle_gamma   90.00
#
_symmetry.space_group_name_H-M   'P 1'
#
loop_
_entity.id
_entity.type
_entity.pdbx_description
1 polymer ?
#
loop_
_entity_poly.entity_id
_entity_poly.type
_entity_poly.pdbx_seq_one_letter_code
_entity_poly.pdbx_strand_id
1 'polypeptide(L)'
;MAHINAVKIGAALAVTVGIAYSACTLVFWLWPEAAATFMNALFHGLDFRKLQSGPMLFDFGSFLYALAVMMVWSFALGAIFSWIHGRFRDVKSPARRGGLRLGDVIRSISGKAVADAAELVSQTGNSKPGKTVNLQVERRGERIALDIKLGQRPVLRPMEQLADR
;
A
#
# COMPACT_ATOMS: atom_id res chain seq x y z
N MET A 1 -1.25 12.79 -9.01
CA MET A 1 -1.52 11.73 -8.02
C MET A 1 -2.03 10.57 -8.84
N ALA A 2 -1.36 9.42 -8.87
CA ALA A 2 -2.15 8.21 -9.05
C ALA A 2 -3.09 8.24 -7.85
N HIS A 3 -4.34 8.67 -8.07
CA HIS A 3 -5.38 8.50 -7.06
C HIS A 3 -5.28 7.03 -6.69
N ILE A 4 -4.93 6.74 -5.43
CA ILE A 4 -4.90 5.35 -4.99
C ILE A 4 -6.34 4.88 -5.15
N ASN A 5 -6.56 4.14 -6.22
CA ASN A 5 -7.89 3.76 -6.61
C ASN A 5 -8.23 2.57 -5.74
N ALA A 6 -9.18 2.77 -4.82
CA ALA A 6 -9.63 1.74 -3.90
C ALA A 6 -10.03 0.46 -4.63
N VAL A 7 -10.63 0.58 -5.83
CA VAL A 7 -10.96 -0.56 -6.70
C VAL A 7 -9.71 -1.27 -7.19
N LYS A 8 -8.66 -0.54 -7.59
CA LYS A 8 -7.40 -1.15 -8.03
C LYS A 8 -6.69 -1.90 -6.91
N ILE A 9 -6.64 -1.32 -5.71
CA ILE A 9 -6.06 -2.00 -4.54
C ILE A 9 -6.89 -3.22 -4.15
N GLY A 10 -8.21 -3.06 -4.06
CA GLY A 10 -9.12 -4.17 -3.78
C GLY A 10 -8.95 -5.31 -4.78
N ALA A 11 -8.95 -5.00 -6.08
CA ALA A 11 -8.78 -5.99 -7.14
C ALA A 11 -7.41 -6.69 -7.07
N ALA A 12 -6.33 -5.93 -6.83
CA ALA A 12 -4.99 -6.52 -6.69
C ALA A 12 -4.93 -7.50 -5.50
N LEU A 13 -5.50 -7.13 -4.34
CA LEU A 13 -5.55 -8.01 -3.18
C LEU A 13 -6.41 -9.26 -3.45
N ALA A 14 -7.59 -9.09 -4.05
CA ALA A 14 -8.48 -10.20 -4.41
C ALA A 14 -7.81 -11.21 -5.34
N VAL A 15 -7.15 -10.74 -6.40
CA VAL A 15 -6.41 -11.60 -7.34
C VAL A 15 -5.26 -12.32 -6.63
N THR A 16 -4.50 -11.59 -5.79
CA THR A 16 -3.36 -12.16 -5.07
C THR A 16 -3.82 -13.31 -4.15
N VAL A 17 -4.88 -13.08 -3.37
CA VAL A 17 -5.46 -14.10 -2.48
C VAL A 17 -6.06 -15.25 -3.27
N GLY A 18 -6.74 -14.99 -4.39
CA GLY A 18 -7.29 -16.04 -5.25
C GLY A 18 -6.21 -16.97 -5.83
N ILE A 19 -5.10 -16.41 -6.32
CA ILE A 19 -3.96 -17.19 -6.81
C ILE A 19 -3.34 -18.01 -5.67
N ALA A 20 -3.08 -17.38 -4.53
CA ALA A 20 -2.49 -18.05 -3.37
C ALA A 20 -3.37 -19.18 -2.85
N TYR A 21 -4.69 -18.96 -2.75
CA TYR A 21 -5.66 -19.97 -2.34
C TYR A 21 -5.69 -21.14 -3.31
N SER A 22 -5.76 -20.87 -4.62
CA SER A 22 -5.78 -21.92 -5.65
C SER A 22 -4.49 -22.76 -5.63
N ALA A 23 -3.33 -22.12 -5.50
CA ALA A 23 -2.05 -22.82 -5.38
C ALA A 23 -2.00 -23.65 -4.09
N CYS A 24 -2.49 -23.11 -2.97
CA CYS A 24 -2.59 -23.84 -1.71
C CYS A 24 -3.48 -25.07 -1.85
N THR A 25 -4.67 -24.95 -2.45
CA THR A 25 -5.57 -26.09 -2.71
C THR A 25 -4.90 -27.17 -3.57
N LEU A 26 -4.15 -26.78 -4.59
CA LEU A 26 -3.41 -27.73 -5.42
C LEU A 26 -2.35 -28.50 -4.62
N VAL A 27 -1.62 -27.82 -3.73
CA VAL A 27 -0.64 -28.46 -2.84
C VAL A 27 -1.31 -29.45 -1.89
N PHE A 28 -2.45 -29.08 -1.30
CA PHE A 28 -3.23 -29.99 -0.44
C PHE A 28 -3.71 -31.23 -1.19
N TRP A 29 -4.14 -31.06 -2.44
CA TRP A 29 -4.61 -32.17 -3.26
C TRP A 29 -3.46 -33.12 -3.67
N LEU A 30 -2.29 -32.58 -4.03
CA LEU A 30 -1.14 -33.38 -4.44
C LEU A 30 -0.37 -34.02 -3.26
N TRP A 31 -0.32 -33.35 -2.10
CA TRP A 31 0.44 -33.77 -0.92
C TRP A 31 -0.33 -33.57 0.40
N PRO A 32 -1.42 -34.32 0.63
CA PRO A 32 -2.30 -34.10 1.78
C PRO A 32 -1.61 -34.30 3.14
N GLU A 33 -0.73 -35.30 3.28
CA GLU A 33 0.02 -35.60 4.51
C GLU A 33 0.99 -34.48 4.91
N ALA A 34 1.77 -34.00 3.93
CA ALA A 34 2.72 -32.91 4.14
C ALA A 34 1.99 -31.60 4.45
N ALA A 35 0.90 -31.32 3.73
CA ALA A 35 0.10 -30.13 3.94
C ALA A 35 -0.58 -30.13 5.34
N ALA A 36 -1.13 -31.27 5.78
CA ALA A 36 -1.69 -31.41 7.12
C ALA A 36 -0.63 -31.22 8.22
N THR A 37 0.57 -31.76 8.02
CA THR A 37 1.68 -31.58 8.97
C THR A 37 2.13 -30.12 9.06
N PHE A 38 2.22 -29.44 7.90
CA PHE A 38 2.47 -28.00 7.85
C PHE A 38 1.39 -27.21 8.61
N MET A 39 0.11 -27.51 8.41
CA MET A 39 -0.97 -26.85 9.15
C MET A 39 -0.90 -27.10 10.65
N ASN A 40 -0.68 -28.35 11.07
CA ASN A 40 -0.53 -28.66 12.49
C ASN A 40 0.60 -27.82 13.11
N ALA A 41 1.74 -27.66 12.42
CA ALA A 41 2.85 -26.81 12.87
C ALA A 41 2.48 -25.31 12.88
N LEU A 42 1.80 -24.83 11.82
CA LEU A 42 1.39 -23.43 11.67
C LEU A 42 0.46 -22.97 12.80
N PHE A 43 -0.40 -23.87 13.29
CA PHE A 43 -1.33 -23.61 14.38
C PHE A 43 -0.83 -24.16 15.73
N HIS A 44 0.48 -24.06 15.99
CA HIS A 44 1.11 -24.37 17.28
C HIS A 44 0.86 -25.80 17.81
N GLY A 45 0.74 -26.78 16.91
CA GLY A 45 0.60 -28.20 17.26
C GLY A 45 -0.84 -28.68 17.41
N LEU A 46 -1.85 -27.88 17.05
CA LEU A 46 -3.23 -28.36 16.94
C LEU A 46 -3.32 -29.49 15.90
N ASP A 47 -3.92 -30.62 16.28
CA ASP A 47 -4.06 -31.78 15.40
C ASP A 47 -5.41 -31.77 14.67
N PHE A 48 -5.43 -31.20 13.47
CA PHE A 48 -6.65 -31.05 12.66
C PHE A 48 -7.23 -32.38 12.18
N ARG A 49 -6.47 -33.48 12.22
CA ARG A 49 -6.94 -34.81 11.81
C ARG A 49 -8.09 -35.29 12.69
N LYS A 50 -8.13 -34.86 13.96
CA LYS A 50 -9.18 -35.21 14.92
C LYS A 50 -10.50 -34.48 14.66
N LEU A 51 -10.47 -33.39 13.90
CA LEU A 51 -11.65 -32.62 13.52
C LEU A 51 -12.25 -33.10 12.19
N GLN A 52 -11.56 -34.00 11.50
CA GLN A 52 -11.96 -34.49 10.19
C GLN A 52 -12.86 -35.73 10.34
N SER A 53 -14.15 -35.57 10.07
CA SER A 53 -15.17 -36.62 10.26
C SER A 53 -15.49 -37.44 8.99
N GLY A 54 -14.79 -37.22 7.88
CA GLY A 54 -15.04 -37.90 6.61
C GLY A 54 -13.85 -37.88 5.63
N PRO A 55 -13.96 -38.63 4.51
CA PRO A 55 -12.90 -38.71 3.51
C PRO A 55 -12.66 -37.36 2.82
N MET A 56 -11.39 -37.02 2.60
CA MET A 56 -10.96 -35.78 1.94
C MET A 56 -11.13 -35.91 0.42
N LEU A 57 -12.37 -36.00 -0.04
CA LEU A 57 -12.66 -35.95 -1.48
C LEU A 57 -12.68 -34.49 -1.92
N PHE A 58 -11.88 -34.18 -2.94
CA PHE A 58 -11.89 -32.86 -3.54
C PHE A 58 -13.25 -32.59 -4.18
N ASP A 59 -13.93 -31.54 -3.72
CA ASP A 59 -15.15 -31.02 -4.33
C ASP A 59 -14.87 -29.68 -5.01
N PHE A 60 -15.02 -29.68 -6.33
CA PHE A 60 -14.80 -28.49 -7.14
C PHE A 60 -15.82 -27.39 -6.82
N GLY A 61 -17.04 -27.74 -6.43
CA GLY A 61 -18.08 -26.78 -6.03
C GLY A 61 -17.68 -26.00 -4.78
N SER A 62 -17.28 -26.72 -3.74
CA SER A 62 -16.77 -26.15 -2.49
C SER A 62 -15.51 -25.30 -2.71
N PHE A 63 -14.60 -25.74 -3.59
CA PHE A 63 -13.42 -24.95 -3.96
C PHE A 63 -13.80 -23.62 -4.63
N LEU A 64 -14.65 -23.64 -5.65
CA LEU A 64 -15.08 -22.41 -6.35
C LEU A 64 -15.84 -21.47 -5.42
N TYR A 65 -16.70 -22.01 -4.55
CA TYR A 65 -17.41 -21.25 -3.54
C TYR A 65 -16.42 -20.53 -2.60
N ALA A 66 -15.47 -21.27 -2.02
CA ALA A 66 -14.47 -20.70 -1.13
C ALA A 66 -13.58 -19.66 -1.84
N LEU A 67 -13.14 -19.93 -3.08
CA LEU A 67 -12.37 -18.99 -3.89
C LEU A 67 -13.15 -17.68 -4.11
N ALA A 68 -14.41 -17.76 -4.52
CA ALA A 68 -15.26 -16.59 -4.74
C ALA A 68 -15.45 -15.78 -3.46
N VAL A 69 -15.75 -16.44 -2.33
CA VAL A 69 -15.88 -15.81 -1.02
C VAL A 69 -14.58 -15.09 -0.64
N MET A 70 -13.43 -15.77 -0.71
CA MET A 70 -12.14 -15.20 -0.36
C MET A 70 -11.77 -14.00 -1.24
N MET A 71 -12.04 -14.07 -2.55
CA MET A 71 -11.79 -12.95 -3.47
C MET A 71 -12.69 -11.75 -3.17
N VAL A 72 -13.98 -11.96 -2.90
CA VAL A 72 -14.94 -10.89 -2.56
C VAL A 72 -14.55 -10.19 -1.26
N TRP A 73 -14.26 -10.97 -0.20
CA TRP A 73 -13.82 -10.42 1.09
C TRP A 73 -12.48 -9.69 0.97
N SER A 74 -11.54 -10.24 0.21
CA SER A 74 -10.24 -9.60 -0.04
C SER A 74 -10.38 -8.30 -0.83
N PHE A 75 -11.29 -8.25 -1.81
CA PHE A 75 -11.61 -7.02 -2.52
C PHE A 75 -12.14 -5.96 -1.56
N ALA A 76 -13.14 -6.32 -0.76
CA ALA A 76 -13.75 -5.41 0.21
C ALA A 76 -12.71 -4.90 1.21
N LEU A 77 -11.90 -5.79 1.80
CA LEU A 77 -10.85 -5.43 2.75
C LEU A 77 -9.80 -4.51 2.11
N GLY A 78 -9.34 -4.81 0.90
CA GLY A 78 -8.36 -3.98 0.19
C GLY A 78 -8.91 -2.60 -0.18
N ALA A 79 -10.18 -2.52 -0.58
CA ALA A 79 -10.85 -1.26 -0.86
C ALA A 79 -11.03 -0.42 0.41
N ILE A 80 -11.45 -1.04 1.52
CA ILE A 80 -11.59 -0.40 2.83
C ILE A 80 -10.22 0.08 3.32
N PHE A 81 -9.20 -0.76 3.27
CA PHE A 81 -7.82 -0.40 3.62
C PHE A 81 -7.34 0.82 2.81
N SER A 82 -7.55 0.81 1.49
CA SER A 82 -7.18 1.93 0.62
C SER A 82 -7.91 3.22 1.02
N TRP A 83 -9.19 3.13 1.37
CA TRP A 83 -9.99 4.27 1.82
C TRP A 83 -9.47 4.83 3.15
N ILE A 84 -9.25 3.97 4.15
CA ILE A 84 -8.72 4.34 5.47
C ILE A 84 -7.31 4.92 5.35
N HIS A 85 -6.42 4.26 4.61
CA HIS A 85 -5.06 4.72 4.41
C HIS A 85 -5.03 6.08 3.69
N GLY A 86 -5.91 6.29 2.71
CA GLY A 86 -6.09 7.60 2.08
C GLY A 86 -6.54 8.69 3.04
N ARG A 87 -7.29 8.34 4.10
CA ARG A 87 -7.75 9.27 5.13
C ARG A 87 -6.65 9.67 6.11
N PHE A 88 -5.72 8.77 6.42
CA PHE A 88 -4.55 9.01 7.27
C PHE A 88 -3.38 9.65 6.53
N ARG A 89 -3.21 9.37 5.23
CA ARG A 89 -2.13 9.91 4.42
C ARG A 89 -2.35 11.38 4.13
N ASP A 90 -1.74 12.24 4.95
CA ASP A 90 -1.57 13.69 4.82
C ASP A 90 -2.44 14.35 3.75
N VAL A 91 -3.73 14.47 4.07
CA VAL A 91 -4.71 15.27 3.32
C VAL A 91 -4.28 16.74 3.22
N LYS A 92 -3.21 17.14 3.92
CA LYS A 92 -2.69 18.50 4.05
C LYS A 92 -1.19 18.65 3.72
N SER A 93 -0.56 17.73 2.98
CA SER A 93 0.84 17.95 2.62
C SER A 93 0.98 19.21 1.75
N PRO A 94 1.99 20.06 1.99
CA PRO A 94 2.12 21.30 1.23
C PRO A 94 2.30 21.06 -0.27
N ALA A 95 3.04 20.01 -0.65
CA ALA A 95 3.20 19.60 -2.04
C ALA A 95 1.87 19.27 -2.74
N ARG A 96 0.97 18.56 -2.05
CA ARG A 96 -0.35 18.20 -2.62
C ARG A 96 -1.25 19.43 -2.78
N ARG A 97 -1.24 20.35 -1.80
CA ARG A 97 -1.98 21.62 -1.89
C ARG A 97 -1.44 22.52 -3.01
N GLY A 98 -0.13 22.50 -3.25
CA GLY A 98 0.52 23.19 -4.35
C GLY A 98 0.38 22.53 -5.73
N GLY A 99 -0.48 21.51 -5.86
CA GLY A 99 -0.79 20.89 -7.16
C GLY A 99 0.28 19.93 -7.70
N LEU A 100 1.30 19.57 -6.89
CA LEU A 100 2.29 18.57 -7.26
C LEU A 100 1.64 17.18 -7.37
N ARG A 101 2.04 16.39 -8.35
CA ARG A 101 1.46 15.09 -8.66
C ARG A 101 2.57 14.03 -8.72
N LEU A 102 2.25 12.82 -8.26
CA LEU A 102 3.06 11.63 -8.59
C LEU A 102 3.31 11.57 -10.11
N GLY A 103 4.58 11.35 -10.48
CA GLY A 103 5.05 11.35 -11.87
C GLY A 103 5.63 12.69 -12.32
N ASP A 104 5.50 13.76 -11.54
CA ASP A 104 6.18 15.02 -11.81
C ASP A 104 7.69 14.86 -11.60
N VAL A 105 8.49 15.31 -12.57
CA VAL A 105 9.94 15.42 -12.43
C VAL A 105 10.28 16.87 -12.12
N ILE A 106 10.77 17.14 -10.92
CA ILE A 106 11.13 18.50 -10.50
C ILE A 106 12.44 18.89 -11.19
N ARG A 107 12.43 20.00 -11.93
CA ARG A 107 13.60 20.51 -12.68
C ARG A 107 14.24 21.72 -12.01
N SER A 108 13.45 22.55 -11.33
CA SER A 108 13.96 23.69 -10.58
C SER A 108 13.04 24.13 -9.44
N ILE A 109 13.62 24.82 -8.46
CA ILE A 109 12.92 25.47 -7.34
C ILE A 109 13.41 26.91 -7.18
N SER A 110 12.48 27.87 -7.17
CA SER A 110 12.76 29.31 -7.09
C SER A 110 13.83 29.77 -8.10
N GLY A 111 13.77 29.25 -9.33
CA GLY A 111 14.71 29.57 -10.41
C GLY A 111 16.06 28.83 -10.35
N LYS A 112 16.34 28.06 -9.29
CA LYS A 112 17.56 27.25 -9.18
C LYS A 112 17.31 25.83 -9.70
N ALA A 113 18.17 25.37 -10.60
CA ALA A 113 18.11 24.00 -11.10
C ALA A 113 18.26 23.00 -9.94
N VAL A 114 17.67 21.82 -10.13
CA VAL A 114 17.72 20.71 -9.19
C VAL A 114 18.17 19.48 -9.99
N ALA A 115 19.35 18.97 -9.68
CA ALA A 115 19.90 17.79 -10.34
C ALA A 115 19.33 16.49 -9.77
N ASP A 116 19.11 16.44 -8.45
CA ASP A 116 18.67 15.24 -7.75
C ASP A 116 17.79 15.54 -6.52
N ALA A 117 17.35 14.46 -5.86
CA ALA A 117 16.50 14.52 -4.68
C ALA A 117 17.20 15.16 -3.47
N ALA A 118 18.51 14.94 -3.30
CA ALA A 118 19.26 15.48 -2.16
C ALA A 118 19.39 17.00 -2.26
N GLU A 119 19.66 17.50 -3.48
CA GLU A 119 19.70 18.92 -3.77
C GLU A 119 18.32 19.57 -3.52
N LEU A 120 17.24 18.93 -3.99
CA LEU A 120 15.88 19.42 -3.72
C LEU A 120 15.60 19.54 -2.22
N VAL A 121 15.94 18.51 -1.44
CA VAL A 121 15.74 18.51 0.02
C VAL A 121 16.58 19.62 0.66
N SER A 122 17.83 19.79 0.24
CA SER A 122 18.71 20.86 0.73
C SER A 122 18.13 22.25 0.44
N GLN A 123 17.77 22.54 -0.82
CA GLN A 123 17.23 23.83 -1.23
C GLN A 123 15.88 24.13 -0.54
N THR A 124 15.05 23.11 -0.34
CA THR A 124 13.78 23.23 0.40
C THR A 124 14.02 23.45 1.91
N GLY A 125 14.97 22.72 2.50
CA GLY A 125 15.31 22.81 3.92
C GLY A 125 15.95 24.15 4.32
N ASN A 126 16.66 24.78 3.39
CA ASN A 126 17.22 26.13 3.57
C ASN A 126 16.17 27.26 3.43
N SER A 127 14.94 26.93 3.03
CA SER A 127 13.85 27.91 2.90
C SER A 127 13.00 27.96 4.17
N LYS A 128 12.51 29.16 4.52
CA LYS A 128 11.66 29.35 5.70
C LYS A 128 10.30 28.62 5.52
N PRO A 129 9.80 27.91 6.55
CA PRO A 129 8.44 27.40 6.54
C PRO A 129 7.41 28.51 6.25
N GLY A 130 6.35 28.19 5.53
CA GLY A 130 5.31 29.14 5.14
C GLY A 130 5.63 30.01 3.91
N LYS A 131 6.90 30.02 3.44
CA LYS A 131 7.27 30.67 2.18
C LYS A 131 6.67 29.93 0.99
N THR A 132 6.13 30.66 0.02
CA THR A 132 5.76 30.09 -1.29
C THR A 132 6.98 30.03 -2.19
N VAL A 133 7.24 28.86 -2.77
CA VAL A 133 8.30 28.64 -3.75
C VAL A 133 7.69 28.25 -5.09
N ASN A 134 8.28 28.75 -6.18
CA ASN A 134 7.91 28.35 -7.53
C ASN A 134 8.69 27.09 -7.89
N LEU A 135 8.00 26.01 -8.27
CA LEU A 135 8.59 24.78 -8.76
C LEU A 135 8.33 24.66 -10.25
N GLN A 136 9.37 24.39 -11.03
CA GLN A 136 9.21 23.92 -12.40
C GLN A 136 9.25 22.41 -12.40
N VAL A 137 8.16 21.81 -12.85
CA VAL A 137 8.03 20.36 -12.99
C VAL A 137 7.81 19.99 -14.44
N GLU A 138 8.30 18.82 -14.82
CA GLU A 138 7.96 18.19 -16.08
C GLU A 138 6.90 17.12 -15.81
N ARG A 139 5.76 17.23 -16.47
CA ARG A 139 4.61 16.33 -16.32
C ARG A 139 4.17 15.91 -17.71
N ARG A 140 4.33 14.61 -18.02
CA ARG A 140 3.97 14.04 -19.34
C ARG A 140 4.64 14.79 -20.51
N GLY A 141 5.91 15.21 -20.32
CA GLY A 141 6.69 15.95 -21.32
C GLY A 141 6.47 17.46 -21.34
N GLU A 142 5.47 17.98 -20.61
CA GLU A 142 5.21 19.42 -20.54
C GLU A 142 5.83 20.05 -19.29
N ARG A 143 6.37 21.27 -19.42
CA ARG A 143 6.85 22.07 -18.28
C ARG A 143 5.70 22.83 -17.64
N ILE A 144 5.51 22.62 -16.35
CA ILE A 144 4.44 23.23 -15.55
C ILE A 144 5.08 23.96 -14.37
N ALA A 145 4.72 25.23 -14.20
CA ALA A 145 5.08 26.00 -13.02
C ALA A 145 4.03 25.79 -11.92
N LEU A 146 4.47 25.50 -10.70
CA LEU A 146 3.61 25.27 -9.54
C LEU A 146 4.09 26.12 -8.36
N ASP A 147 3.19 26.91 -7.78
CA ASP A 147 3.47 27.68 -6.57
C ASP A 147 3.08 26.89 -5.33
N ILE A 148 4.10 26.51 -4.54
CA ILE A 148 3.92 25.64 -3.38
C ILE A 148 4.33 26.37 -2.11
N LYS A 149 3.38 26.54 -1.19
CA LYS A 149 3.66 27.02 0.17
C LYS A 149 4.39 25.94 0.95
N LEU A 150 5.60 26.19 1.46
CA LEU A 150 6.38 25.23 2.23
C LEU A 150 5.77 24.98 3.61
N GLY A 151 5.83 23.72 4.06
CA GLY A 151 5.46 23.33 5.42
C GLY A 151 6.68 23.27 6.33
N GLN A 152 6.45 23.20 7.63
CA GLN A 152 7.50 22.92 8.60
C GLN A 152 7.83 21.43 8.57
N ARG A 153 9.12 21.08 8.51
CA ARG A 153 9.56 19.70 8.67
C ARG A 153 9.19 19.25 10.10
N PRO A 154 8.47 18.13 10.28
CA PRO A 154 8.20 17.61 11.60
C PRO A 154 9.51 17.36 12.35
N VAL A 155 9.61 17.85 13.58
CA VAL A 155 10.69 17.44 14.47
C VAL A 155 10.41 15.99 14.81
N LEU A 156 11.31 15.08 14.42
CA LEU A 156 11.25 13.69 14.87
C LEU A 156 11.46 13.71 16.38
N ARG A 157 10.37 13.66 17.14
CA ARG A 157 10.43 13.46 18.58
C ARG A 157 10.82 12.00 18.83
N PRO A 158 11.82 11.73 19.68
CA PRO A 158 12.10 10.38 20.15
C PRO A 158 10.81 9.71 20.66
N MET A 159 10.63 8.43 20.36
CA MET A 159 9.42 7.66 20.71
C MET A 159 9.10 7.72 22.22
N GLU A 160 10.13 7.87 23.05
CA GLU A 160 10.04 8.02 24.51
C GLU A 160 9.21 9.25 24.93
N GLN A 161 9.21 10.33 24.14
CA GLN A 161 8.43 11.55 24.39
C GLN A 161 7.01 11.52 23.82
N LEU A 162 6.65 10.45 23.10
CA LEU A 162 5.31 10.25 22.51
C LEU A 162 4.44 9.33 23.36
N ALA A 163 5.03 8.49 24.22
CA ALA A 163 4.31 7.57 25.11
C ALA A 163 3.68 8.26 26.34
N ASP A 164 4.11 9.49 26.65
CA ASP A 164 3.68 10.30 27.80
C ASP A 164 2.49 11.25 27.51
N ARG A 165 1.75 11.03 26.42
CA ARG A 165 0.56 11.83 26.03
C ARG A 165 -0.62 10.95 25.65
#